data_AF-A0A0E3ZFS5-F1
#
_entry.id   AF-A0A0E3ZFS5-F1
#
_cell.length_a   1.000
_cell.length_b   1.000
_cell.length_c   1.000
_cell.angle_alpha   90.00
_cell.angle_beta   90.00
_cell.angle_gamma   90.00
#
_symmetry.space_group_name_H-M   'P 1'
#
loop_
_entity.id
_entity.type
_entity.pdbx_description
1 polymer ?
#
loop_
_entity_poly.entity_id
_entity_poly.type
_entity_poly.pdbx_seq_one_letter_code
_entity_poly.pdbx_strand_id
1 'polypeptide(L)'
;MTQDQFYYCLSRILELREKVKETYLVRKRAQAVETAQAEEQQVDFDSLRRFAENKKNAGRNTAEAQALLKELAAQEAKIRSFVPVTVYGTQIEATQPGQPPLHVLVETDQIYIKKDSRP
;
A
#
# COMPACT_ATOMS: atom_id res chain seq x y z
N MET A 1 0.18 -23.20 -4.95
CA MET A 1 -0.51 -22.06 -5.58
C MET A 1 -0.62 -22.34 -7.08
N THR A 2 -1.74 -22.05 -7.72
CA THR A 2 -1.86 -22.15 -9.20
C THR A 2 -1.28 -20.91 -9.87
N GLN A 3 -1.06 -20.97 -11.18
CA GLN A 3 -0.63 -19.82 -11.97
C GLN A 3 -1.65 -18.67 -11.90
N ASP A 4 -2.95 -18.95 -11.94
CA ASP A 4 -3.99 -17.93 -11.77
C ASP A 4 -3.96 -17.26 -10.39
N GLN A 5 -3.72 -18.05 -9.34
CA GLN A 5 -3.57 -17.53 -7.99
C GLN A 5 -2.33 -16.65 -7.84
N PHE A 6 -1.22 -16.99 -8.54
CA PHE A 6 -0.03 -16.15 -8.60
C PHE A 6 -0.34 -14.78 -9.22
N TYR A 7 -0.97 -14.75 -10.40
CA TYR A 7 -1.31 -13.49 -11.08
C TYR A 7 -2.34 -12.67 -10.31
N TYR A 8 -3.30 -13.32 -9.64
CA TYR A 8 -4.21 -12.65 -8.73
C TYR A 8 -3.47 -11.95 -7.60
N CYS A 9 -2.56 -12.65 -6.92
CA CYS A 9 -1.77 -12.07 -5.83
C CYS A 9 -0.91 -10.90 -6.35
N LEU A 10 -0.26 -11.07 -7.51
CA LEU A 10 0.58 -10.05 -8.12
C LEU A 10 -0.21 -8.78 -8.46
N SER A 11 -1.37 -8.94 -9.09
CA SER A 11 -2.28 -7.83 -9.42
C SER A 11 -2.77 -7.12 -8.16
N ARG A 12 -3.13 -7.90 -7.13
CA ARG A 12 -3.60 -7.37 -5.85
C ARG A 12 -2.50 -6.61 -5.10
N ILE A 13 -1.25 -7.06 -5.15
CA ILE A 13 -0.11 -6.34 -4.56
C ILE A 13 0.06 -4.98 -5.24
N LEU A 14 -0.03 -4.92 -6.56
CA LEU A 14 0.06 -3.65 -7.30
C LEU A 14 -1.04 -2.67 -6.88
N GLU A 15 -2.29 -3.14 -6.82
CA GLU A 15 -3.44 -2.34 -6.37
C GLU A 15 -3.28 -1.86 -4.92
N LEU A 16 -2.86 -2.75 -4.00
CA LEU A 16 -2.66 -2.41 -2.59
C LEU A 16 -1.54 -1.38 -2.41
N ARG A 17 -0.45 -1.47 -3.17
CA ARG A 17 0.64 -0.47 -3.13
C ARG A 17 0.20 0.90 -3.58
N GLU A 18 -0.68 0.98 -4.58
CA GLU A 18 -1.27 2.22 -5.04
C GLU A 18 -2.18 2.83 -3.95
N LYS A 19 -3.10 2.03 -3.42
CA LYS A 19 -4.00 2.45 -2.32
C LYS A 19 -3.24 2.91 -1.09
N VAL A 20 -2.20 2.18 -0.66
CA VAL A 20 -1.37 2.57 0.50
C VAL A 20 -0.67 3.91 0.25
N LYS A 21 -0.13 4.15 -0.96
CA LYS A 21 0.47 5.44 -1.33
C LYS A 21 -0.57 6.57 -1.29
N GLU A 22 -1.76 6.36 -1.85
CA GLU A 22 -2.85 7.33 -1.82
C GLU A 22 -3.27 7.65 -0.38
N THR A 23 -3.47 6.63 0.47
CA THR A 23 -3.83 6.83 1.89
C THR A 23 -2.75 7.64 2.63
N TYR A 24 -1.47 7.40 2.34
CA TYR A 24 -0.37 8.16 2.94
C TYR A 24 -0.32 9.62 2.46
N LEU A 25 -0.56 9.87 1.17
CA LEU A 25 -0.65 11.22 0.60
C LEU A 25 -1.82 12.02 1.18
N VAL A 26 -2.99 11.38 1.34
CA VAL A 26 -4.17 12.00 1.98
C VAL A 26 -3.86 12.38 3.42
N ARG A 27 -3.15 11.52 4.18
CA ARG A 27 -2.69 11.82 5.54
C ARG A 27 -1.76 13.02 5.62
N LYS A 28 -0.75 13.10 4.73
CA LYS A 28 0.16 14.25 4.67
C LYS A 28 -0.57 15.56 4.38
N ARG A 29 -1.55 15.54 3.47
CA ARG A 29 -2.37 16.71 3.16
C ARG A 29 -3.27 17.12 4.33
N ALA A 30 -3.92 16.16 4.99
CA ALA A 30 -4.73 16.43 6.18
C ALA A 30 -3.89 17.06 7.31
N GLN A 31 -2.69 16.51 7.59
CA GLN A 31 -1.77 17.07 8.59
C GLN A 31 -1.25 18.47 8.24
N ALA A 32 -0.99 18.75 6.96
CA ALA A 32 -0.55 20.07 6.50
C ALA A 32 -1.64 21.14 6.62
N VAL A 33 -2.91 20.77 6.41
CA VAL A 33 -4.06 21.66 6.63
C VAL A 33 -4.27 21.94 8.13
N GLU A 34 -4.02 20.96 8.99
CA GLU A 34 -4.13 21.11 10.45
C GLU A 34 -3.05 22.02 11.04
N THR A 35 -1.82 22.02 10.50
CA THR A 35 -0.74 22.89 10.98
C THR A 35 -0.95 24.36 10.60
N ALA A 36 -1.60 24.61 9.46
CA ALA A 36 -1.94 25.97 9.02
C ALA A 36 -3.11 26.60 9.80
N GLN A 37 -3.91 25.81 10.53
CA GLN A 37 -5.04 26.29 11.33
C GLN A 37 -4.74 26.43 12.83
N ALA A 38 -3.55 25.99 13.29
CA ALA A 38 -3.20 25.94 14.71
C ALA A 38 -2.51 27.21 15.25
N GLU A 39 -2.33 28.26 14.44
CA GLU A 39 -1.58 29.47 14.82
C GLU A 39 -2.41 30.57 15.54
N GLU A 40 -3.71 30.39 15.80
CA GLU A 40 -4.50 31.34 16.61
C GLU A 40 -5.10 30.69 17.86
N GLN A 41 -4.53 31.04 19.03
CA GLN A 41 -4.97 30.58 20.35
C GLN A 41 -6.17 31.38 20.87
N GLN A 42 -7.29 30.69 21.09
CA GLN A 42 -8.10 30.73 22.32
C GLN A 42 -8.86 29.40 22.39
N VAL A 43 -9.08 28.84 23.59
CA VAL A 43 -9.72 27.52 23.74
C VAL A 43 -11.19 27.62 23.32
N ASP A 44 -11.42 27.33 22.05
CA ASP A 44 -12.71 27.24 21.42
C ASP A 44 -13.26 25.81 21.56
N PHE A 45 -14.46 25.67 22.12
CA PHE A 45 -15.13 24.37 22.27
C PHE A 45 -15.45 23.74 20.91
N ASP A 46 -15.66 24.54 19.85
CA ASP A 46 -15.76 24.02 18.49
C ASP A 46 -14.42 23.46 18.00
N SER A 47 -13.30 24.04 18.40
CA SER A 47 -11.96 23.49 18.15
C SER A 47 -11.71 22.17 18.88
N LEU A 48 -12.19 22.01 20.13
CA LEU A 48 -12.16 20.72 20.85
C LEU A 48 -13.07 19.67 20.20
N ARG A 49 -14.24 20.07 19.71
CA ARG A 49 -15.17 19.20 18.99
C ARG A 49 -14.55 18.73 17.67
N ARG A 50 -13.97 19.65 16.89
CA ARG A 50 -13.22 19.36 15.67
C ARG A 50 -12.01 18.47 15.95
N PHE A 51 -11.29 18.68 17.04
CA PHE A 51 -10.19 17.78 17.46
C PHE A 51 -10.69 16.36 17.78
N ALA A 52 -11.83 16.22 18.47
CA ALA A 52 -12.41 14.91 18.79
C ALA A 52 -12.94 14.19 17.54
N GLU A 53 -13.58 14.90 16.62
CA GLU A 53 -14.02 14.39 15.32
C GLU A 53 -12.83 14.02 14.43
N ASN A 54 -11.79 14.85 14.40
CA ASN A 54 -10.53 14.56 13.70
C ASN A 54 -9.80 13.36 14.32
N LYS A 55 -9.80 13.18 15.64
CA LYS A 55 -9.23 11.98 16.28
C LYS A 55 -9.97 10.71 15.86
N LYS A 56 -11.30 10.77 15.71
CA LYS A 56 -12.12 9.66 15.20
C LYS A 56 -11.82 9.36 13.72
N ASN A 57 -11.69 10.39 12.89
CA ASN A 57 -11.36 10.24 11.47
C ASN A 57 -9.91 9.78 11.25
N ALA A 58 -8.97 10.33 12.01
CA ALA A 58 -7.58 9.88 12.06
C ALA A 58 -7.50 8.42 12.52
N GLY A 59 -8.27 8.02 13.55
CA GLY A 59 -8.36 6.65 14.03
C GLY A 59 -8.90 5.67 12.97
N ARG A 60 -9.97 6.02 12.25
CA ARG A 60 -10.53 5.22 11.15
C ARG A 60 -9.53 5.09 9.98
N ASN A 61 -8.93 6.20 9.56
CA ASN A 61 -7.90 6.20 8.51
C ASN A 61 -6.64 5.42 8.92
N THR A 62 -6.34 5.36 10.22
CA THR A 62 -5.24 4.52 10.75
C THR A 62 -5.57 3.03 10.66
N ALA A 63 -6.78 2.64 11.04
CA ALA A 63 -7.21 1.24 11.02
C ALA A 63 -7.31 0.71 9.58
N GLU A 64 -7.84 1.51 8.66
CA GLU A 64 -7.92 1.17 7.23
C GLU A 64 -6.52 1.03 6.61
N ALA A 65 -5.62 1.98 6.85
CA ALA A 65 -4.24 1.89 6.40
C ALA A 65 -3.54 0.63 6.95
N GLN A 66 -3.74 0.31 8.23
CA GLN A 66 -3.19 -0.90 8.85
C GLN A 66 -3.78 -2.18 8.23
N ALA A 67 -5.07 -2.20 7.91
CA ALA A 67 -5.70 -3.33 7.23
C ALA A 67 -5.09 -3.55 5.83
N LEU A 68 -4.93 -2.47 5.06
CA LEU A 68 -4.30 -2.52 3.74
C LEU A 68 -2.84 -3.01 3.81
N LEU A 69 -2.06 -2.55 4.79
CA LEU A 69 -0.69 -3.01 5.01
C LEU A 69 -0.62 -4.49 5.41
N LYS A 70 -1.54 -4.95 6.26
CA LYS A 70 -1.64 -6.37 6.63
C LYS A 70 -1.99 -7.24 5.44
N GLU A 71 -2.93 -6.80 4.61
CA GLU A 71 -3.31 -7.51 3.39
C GLU A 71 -2.12 -7.58 2.42
N LEU A 72 -1.41 -6.47 2.21
CA LEU A 72 -0.23 -6.40 1.36
C LEU A 72 0.83 -7.40 1.80
N ALA A 73 1.17 -7.40 3.10
CA ALA A 73 2.14 -8.34 3.66
C ALA A 73 1.70 -9.80 3.49
N ALA A 74 0.41 -10.09 3.62
CA ALA A 74 -0.12 -11.44 3.43
C ALA A 74 -0.01 -11.91 1.96
N GLN A 75 -0.29 -11.04 0.98
CA GLN A 75 -0.13 -11.41 -0.43
C GLN A 75 1.35 -11.58 -0.80
N GLU A 76 2.25 -10.72 -0.31
CA GLU A 76 3.69 -10.87 -0.52
C GLU A 76 4.23 -12.16 0.11
N ALA A 77 3.75 -12.54 1.29
CA ALA A 77 4.12 -13.81 1.93
C ALA A 77 3.66 -15.03 1.11
N LYS A 78 2.47 -14.99 0.49
CA LYS A 78 1.99 -16.08 -0.38
C LYS A 78 2.86 -16.26 -1.63
N ILE A 79 3.30 -15.17 -2.25
CA ILE A 79 4.21 -15.26 -3.40
C ILE A 79 5.57 -15.81 -2.94
N ARG A 80 6.13 -15.28 -1.84
CA ARG A 80 7.41 -15.75 -1.29
C ARG A 80 7.39 -17.24 -0.95
N SER A 81 6.33 -17.75 -0.33
CA SER A 81 6.25 -19.18 0.02
C SER A 81 6.07 -20.10 -1.18
N PHE A 82 5.64 -19.56 -2.33
CA PHE A 82 5.48 -20.33 -3.56
C PHE A 82 6.73 -20.34 -4.44
N VAL A 83 7.49 -19.25 -4.46
CA VAL A 83 8.72 -19.16 -5.24
C VAL A 83 9.83 -19.94 -4.51
N PRO A 84 10.52 -20.90 -5.16
CA PRO A 84 11.62 -21.60 -4.55
C PRO A 84 12.72 -20.62 -4.12
N VAL A 85 13.29 -20.82 -2.92
CA VAL A 85 14.33 -19.93 -2.36
C VAL A 85 15.56 -19.84 -3.28
N THR A 86 15.84 -20.88 -4.07
CA THR A 86 16.91 -20.89 -5.08
C THR A 86 16.73 -19.88 -6.21
N VAL A 87 15.52 -19.36 -6.39
CA VAL A 87 15.16 -18.36 -7.41
C VAL A 87 15.14 -16.94 -6.82
N TYR A 88 15.32 -16.78 -5.50
CA TYR A 88 15.39 -15.45 -4.89
C TYR A 88 16.59 -14.67 -5.44
N GLY A 89 16.47 -13.36 -5.57
CA GLY A 89 17.46 -12.52 -6.21
C GLY A 89 17.49 -12.62 -7.75
N THR A 90 16.66 -13.49 -8.35
CA THR A 90 16.51 -13.59 -9.81
C THR A 90 15.28 -12.83 -10.28
N GLN A 91 15.43 -12.09 -11.38
CA GLN A 91 14.32 -11.40 -12.03
C GLN A 91 13.50 -12.41 -12.86
N ILE A 92 12.20 -12.49 -12.55
CA ILE A 92 11.24 -13.36 -13.21
C ILE A 92 10.33 -12.50 -14.09
N GLU A 93 10.20 -12.85 -15.37
CA GLU A 93 9.19 -12.26 -16.23
C GLU A 93 7.83 -12.94 -15.96
N ALA A 94 6.82 -12.14 -15.63
CA ALA A 94 5.46 -12.54 -15.38
C ALA A 94 4.54 -11.90 -16.43
N THR A 95 4.17 -12.69 -17.44
CA THR A 95 3.35 -12.24 -18.57
C THR A 95 1.98 -12.92 -18.50
N GLN A 96 0.90 -12.13 -18.52
CA GLN A 96 -0.49 -12.61 -18.59
C GLN A 96 -1.09 -12.24 -19.95
N PRO A 97 -1.93 -13.09 -20.58
CA PRO A 97 -2.57 -12.74 -21.84
C PRO A 97 -3.33 -11.41 -21.75
N GLY A 98 -3.03 -10.48 -22.66
CA GLY A 98 -3.66 -9.16 -22.71
C GLY A 98 -3.13 -8.12 -21.72
N GLN A 99 -2.07 -8.41 -20.95
CA GLN A 99 -1.41 -7.46 -20.07
C GLN A 99 0.05 -7.22 -20.44
N PRO A 100 0.61 -6.03 -20.15
CA PRO A 100 2.04 -5.78 -20.34
C PRO A 100 2.86 -6.69 -19.42
N PRO A 101 4.07 -7.11 -19.85
CA PRO A 101 4.94 -7.94 -19.03
C PRO A 101 5.31 -7.23 -17.73
N LEU A 102 5.29 -7.98 -16.64
CA LEU A 102 5.74 -7.53 -15.33
C LEU A 102 7.04 -8.23 -14.99
N HIS A 103 8.01 -7.50 -14.46
CA HIS A 103 9.23 -8.09 -13.95
C HIS A 103 9.18 -8.15 -12.43
N VAL A 104 9.20 -9.36 -11.90
CA VAL A 104 9.10 -9.64 -10.47
C VAL A 104 10.45 -10.12 -9.96
N LEU A 105 10.96 -9.46 -8.93
CA LEU A 105 12.16 -9.87 -8.21
C LEU A 105 11.75 -10.16 -6.76
N VAL A 106 11.91 -11.41 -6.34
CA VAL A 106 11.56 -11.86 -5.00
C VAL A 106 12.82 -11.91 -4.16
N GLU A 107 12.82 -11.17 -3.06
CA GLU A 107 13.88 -11.16 -2.06
C GLU A 107 13.39 -11.79 -0.75
N THR A 108 14.30 -11.98 0.19
CA THR A 108 14.02 -12.56 1.50
C THR A 108 13.03 -11.71 2.32
N ASP A 109 13.11 -10.40 2.19
CA ASP A 109 12.32 -9.44 2.98
C ASP A 109 11.21 -8.75 2.17
N GLN A 110 11.32 -8.68 0.85
CA GLN A 110 10.43 -7.90 0.00
C GLN A 110 10.26 -8.46 -1.42
N ILE A 111 9.31 -7.90 -2.17
CA ILE A 111 9.12 -8.20 -3.59
C ILE A 111 9.19 -6.91 -4.40
N TYR A 112 10.07 -6.85 -5.38
CA TYR A 112 10.11 -5.75 -6.33
C TYR A 112 9.30 -6.11 -7.58
N ILE A 113 8.44 -5.20 -8.02
CA ILE A 113 7.64 -5.39 -9.24
C ILE A 113 7.88 -4.17 -10.11
N LYS A 114 8.48 -4.38 -11.29
CA LYS A 114 8.65 -3.35 -12.32
C LYS A 114 7.62 -3.59 -13.42
N LYS A 115 6.76 -2.59 -13.64
CA LYS A 115 5.90 -2.54 -14.83
C LYS A 115 6.78 -2.17 -16.02
N ASP A 116 6.83 -3.00 -17.05
CA ASP A 116 7.59 -2.62 -18.25
C ASP A 116 6.87 -1.44 -18.90
N SER A 117 7.48 -0.26 -18.76
CA SER A 117 6.94 0.99 -19.29
C SER A 117 7.41 1.12 -20.73
N ARG A 118 6.95 0.24 -21.61
CA ARG A 118 7.17 0.47 -23.04
C ARG A 118 6.11 1.48 -23.51
N PRO A 119 6.53 2.59 -24.13
CA PRO A 119 5.61 3.54 -24.76
C PRO A 119 4.85 2.92 -25.93
#